data_AF-A0A1R0G5Z7-F1
#
_entry.id   AF-A0A1R0G5Z7-F1
#
_cell.length_a   1.000
_cell.length_b   1.000
_cell.length_c   1.000
_cell.angle_alpha   90.00
_cell.angle_beta   90.00
_cell.angle_gamma   90.00
#
_symmetry.space_group_name_H-M   'P 1'
#
loop_
_entity.id
_entity.type
_entity.pdbx_description
1 polymer ?
#
loop_
_entity_poly.entity_id
_entity_poly.type
_entity_poly.pdbx_seq_one_letter_code
_entity_poly.pdbx_strand_id
1 'polypeptide(L)'
;MNTTKKSLAEKYLNDLGNFKNDIKPFQDRTIHAVNDKAFILKNAQSGKTSNYSKSQIIEKLEFQINMGLMIDTVITAENAQSRFVEVCSILP
;
A
#
# COMPACT_ATOMS: atom_id res chain seq x y z
N MET A 1 10.94 16.84 -13.86
CA MET A 1 9.73 16.17 -14.34
C MET A 1 9.71 14.75 -13.77
N ASN A 2 9.05 14.53 -12.62
CA ASN A 2 8.85 13.20 -12.01
C ASN A 2 7.45 13.06 -11.38
N THR A 3 6.61 14.08 -11.58
CA THR A 3 5.30 14.25 -10.94
C THR A 3 4.31 13.17 -11.33
N THR A 4 4.44 12.56 -12.51
CA THR A 4 3.51 11.53 -13.01
C THR A 4 3.66 10.19 -12.29
N LYS A 5 4.88 9.82 -11.87
CA LYS A 5 5.14 8.51 -11.25
C LYS A 5 4.90 8.55 -9.74
N LYS A 6 5.29 9.65 -9.10
CA LYS A 6 4.90 9.94 -7.72
C LYS A 6 3.37 10.00 -7.55
N SER A 7 2.66 10.71 -8.42
CA SER A 7 1.19 10.76 -8.36
C SER A 7 0.54 9.39 -8.58
N LEU A 8 1.16 8.54 -9.40
CA LEU A 8 0.72 7.16 -9.61
C LEU A 8 0.91 6.30 -8.36
N ALA A 9 2.06 6.40 -7.68
CA ALA A 9 2.31 5.72 -6.41
C ALA A 9 1.37 6.20 -5.29
N GLU A 10 1.10 7.51 -5.24
CA GLU A 10 0.11 8.09 -4.31
C GLU A 10 -1.29 7.53 -4.56
N LYS A 11 -1.74 7.56 -5.82
CA LYS A 11 -3.03 7.00 -6.24
C LYS A 11 -3.11 5.51 -5.89
N TYR A 12 -2.07 4.74 -6.22
CA TYR A 12 -1.99 3.31 -5.94
C TYR A 12 -2.23 3.00 -4.45
N LEU A 13 -1.52 3.69 -3.56
CA LEU A 13 -1.64 3.45 -2.11
C LEU A 13 -3.01 3.88 -1.56
N ASN A 14 -3.58 4.97 -2.09
CA ASN A 14 -4.92 5.42 -1.70
C ASN A 14 -6.00 4.44 -2.19
N ASP A 15 -5.91 4.01 -3.44
CA ASP A 15 -6.85 3.04 -4.03
C ASP A 15 -6.82 1.73 -3.24
N LEU A 16 -5.63 1.25 -2.86
CA LEU A 16 -5.48 0.07 -2.00
C LEU A 16 -6.22 0.23 -0.66
N GLY A 17 -6.20 1.43 -0.08
CA GLY A 17 -6.94 1.76 1.15
C GLY A 17 -8.46 1.64 1.00
N ASN A 18 -9.01 1.86 -0.20
CA ASN A 18 -10.44 1.72 -0.46
C ASN A 18 -10.90 0.25 -0.41
N PHE A 19 -10.01 -0.70 -0.73
CA PHE A 19 -10.28 -2.14 -0.70
C PHE A 19 -9.95 -2.80 0.66
N LYS A 20 -9.70 -2.02 1.72
CA LYS A 20 -9.27 -2.57 3.02
C LYS A 20 -10.18 -3.65 3.60
N ASN A 21 -11.48 -3.60 3.29
CA ASN A 21 -12.46 -4.58 3.78
C ASN A 21 -12.48 -5.87 2.94
N ASP A 22 -11.99 -5.82 1.71
CA ASP A 22 -11.91 -6.96 0.78
C ASP A 22 -10.59 -7.73 0.95
N ILE A 23 -9.62 -7.14 1.65
CA ILE A 23 -8.29 -7.70 1.89
C ILE A 23 -8.31 -8.57 3.16
N LYS A 24 -7.93 -9.83 3.00
CA LYS A 24 -7.69 -10.75 4.12
C LYS A 24 -6.36 -10.43 4.81
N PRO A 25 -6.24 -10.72 6.12
CA PRO A 25 -4.99 -10.54 6.84
C PRO A 25 -3.79 -11.23 6.16
N PHE A 26 -2.65 -10.54 6.12
CA PHE A 26 -1.37 -11.07 5.65
C PHE A 26 -0.31 -10.89 6.74
N GLN A 27 0.37 -11.97 7.15
CA GLN A 27 1.30 -11.95 8.29
C GLN A 27 0.70 -11.29 9.54
N ASP A 28 -0.54 -11.66 9.86
CA ASP A 28 -1.36 -11.08 10.92
C ASP A 28 -1.63 -9.57 10.80
N ARG A 29 -1.46 -8.96 9.61
CA ARG A 29 -1.70 -7.53 9.40
C ARG A 29 -2.88 -7.29 8.45
N THR A 30 -3.67 -6.27 8.76
CA THR A 30 -4.77 -5.77 7.93
C THR A 30 -4.64 -4.26 7.77
N ILE A 31 -5.17 -3.71 6.68
CA ILE A 31 -5.22 -2.26 6.49
C ILE A 31 -6.26 -1.67 7.45
N HIS A 32 -5.81 -0.86 8.40
CA HIS A 32 -6.71 -0.13 9.28
C HIS A 32 -7.20 1.17 8.62
N ALA A 33 -6.24 1.96 8.14
CA ALA A 33 -6.49 3.23 7.47
C ALA A 33 -5.31 3.64 6.58
N VAL A 34 -5.62 4.42 5.55
CA VAL A 34 -4.63 5.16 4.75
C VAL A 34 -5.05 6.62 4.85
N ASN A 35 -4.19 7.47 5.40
CA ASN A 35 -4.44 8.92 5.52
C ASN A 35 -3.33 9.72 4.85
N ASP A 36 -3.31 11.04 5.01
CA ASP A 36 -2.33 11.90 4.33
C ASP A 36 -0.89 11.70 4.82
N LYS A 37 -0.70 11.17 6.03
CA LYS A 37 0.62 11.04 6.67
C LYS A 37 1.10 9.60 6.76
N ALA A 38 0.18 8.64 6.88
CA ALA A 38 0.51 7.28 7.25
C ALA A 38 -0.35 6.22 6.56
N PHE A 39 0.29 5.09 6.33
CA PHE A 39 -0.33 3.80 6.08
C PHE A 39 -0.38 3.04 7.41
N ILE A 40 -1.58 2.78 7.91
CA ILE A 40 -1.79 2.21 9.25
C ILE A 40 -2.23 0.76 9.10
N LEU A 41 -1.41 -0.14 9.65
CA LEU A 41 -1.73 -1.56 9.74
C LEU A 41 -2.20 -1.91 11.14
N LYS A 42 -3.20 -2.77 11.25
CA LYS A 42 -3.65 -3.36 12.50
C LYS A 42 -3.30 -4.83 12.52
N ASN A 43 -2.69 -5.27 13.62
CA ASN A 43 -2.45 -6.68 13.85
C ASN A 43 -3.80 -7.37 14.16
N ALA A 44 -4.14 -8.40 13.38
CA ALA A 44 -5.42 -9.10 13.46
C ALA A 44 -5.60 -9.87 14.77
N GLN A 45 -4.51 -10.30 15.41
CA GLN A 45 -4.55 -11.08 16.65
C GLN A 45 -4.54 -10.20 17.90
N SER A 46 -3.61 -9.24 17.98
CA SER A 46 -3.38 -8.39 19.15
C SER A 46 -4.14 -7.06 19.11
N GLY A 47 -4.67 -6.68 17.95
CA GLY A 47 -5.34 -5.40 17.74
C GLY A 47 -4.43 -4.18 17.73
N LYS A 48 -3.11 -4.34 17.95
CA LYS A 48 -2.14 -3.25 17.95
C LYS A 48 -1.97 -2.65 16.56
N THR A 49 -1.78 -1.33 16.49
CA THR A 49 -1.55 -0.61 15.24
C THR A 49 -0.08 -0.27 15.03
N SER A 50 0.37 -0.37 13.79
CA SER A 50 1.69 0.08 13.33
C SER A 50 1.51 1.14 12.25
N ASN A 51 2.19 2.27 12.42
CA ASN A 51 2.09 3.41 11.51
C ASN A 51 3.35 3.46 10.65
N TYR A 52 3.16 3.44 9.33
CA TYR A 52 4.24 3.57 8.36
C TYR A 52 4.10 4.91 7.63
N SER A 53 5.20 5.63 7.44
CA SER A 53 5.17 6.91 6.74
C SER A 53 4.68 6.72 5.31
N LYS A 54 3.63 7.46 4.96
CA LYS A 54 3.07 7.43 3.60
C LYS A 54 4.09 7.90 2.57
N SER A 55 4.87 8.95 2.88
CA SER A 55 5.88 9.47 1.95
C SER A 55 6.97 8.44 1.65
N GLN A 56 7.42 7.69 2.65
CA GLN A 56 8.45 6.66 2.47
C GLN A 56 7.93 5.48 1.64
N ILE A 57 6.67 5.08 1.84
CA ILE A 57 6.05 4.03 1.00
C ILE A 57 5.91 4.53 -0.45
N ILE A 58 5.46 5.76 -0.64
CA ILE A 58 5.34 6.37 -1.98
C ILE A 58 6.69 6.41 -2.68
N GLU A 59 7.77 6.81 -2.01
CA GLU A 59 9.12 6.84 -2.59
C GLU A 59 9.58 5.45 -3.06
N LYS A 60 9.30 4.40 -2.26
CA LYS A 60 9.63 3.02 -2.64
C LYS A 60 8.77 2.51 -3.80
N LEU A 61 7.47 2.82 -3.80
CA LEU A 61 6.59 2.47 -4.91
C LEU A 61 6.98 3.22 -6.19
N GLU A 62 7.27 4.51 -6.11
CA GLU A 62 7.76 5.32 -7.23
C GLU A 62 9.03 4.70 -7.82
N PHE A 63 9.97 4.28 -6.98
CA PHE A 63 11.18 3.58 -7.41
C PHE A 63 10.87 2.27 -8.15
N GLN A 64 9.97 1.43 -7.62
CA GLN A 64 9.56 0.19 -8.29
C GLN A 64 8.87 0.45 -9.64
N ILE A 65 8.02 1.47 -9.72
CA ILE A 65 7.36 1.88 -10.97
C ILE A 65 8.42 2.37 -11.98
N ASN A 66 9.41 3.15 -11.54
CA ASN A 66 10.48 3.65 -12.40
C ASN A 66 11.36 2.52 -12.96
N MET A 67 11.54 1.43 -12.20
CA MET A 67 12.25 0.24 -12.66
C MET A 67 11.39 -0.72 -13.49
N GLY A 68 10.11 -0.42 -13.70
CA GLY A 68 9.19 -1.31 -14.42
C GLY A 68 8.87 -2.60 -13.67
N LEU A 69 9.05 -2.63 -12.34
CA LEU A 69 8.76 -3.80 -11.50
C LEU A 69 7.28 -3.95 -11.16
N MET A 70 6.49 -2.89 -11.30
CA MET A 70 5.04 -2.95 -11.09
C MET A 70 4.33 -3.22 -12.41
N ILE A 71 3.71 -4.40 -12.50
CA ILE A 71 3.01 -4.90 -13.69
C ILE A 71 1.69 -4.13 -13.91
N ASP A 72 1.02 -3.72 -12.83
CA ASP A 72 -0.21 -2.93 -12.88
C ASP A 72 -0.25 -1.96 -11.69
N THR A 73 -0.73 -0.75 -11.95
CA THR A 73 -0.88 0.32 -10.95
C THR A 73 -2.34 0.62 -10.65
N VAL A 74 -3.27 -0.08 -11.29
CA VAL A 74 -4.70 -0.05 -11.00
C VAL A 74 -5.02 -1.11 -9.95
N ILE A 75 -5.71 -0.70 -8.89
CA ILE A 75 -6.23 -1.62 -7.88
C ILE A 75 -7.68 -1.97 -8.23
N THR A 76 -7.97 -3.27 -8.25
CA THR A 76 -9.32 -3.83 -8.42
C THR A 76 -9.61 -4.78 -7.26
N ALA A 77 -10.88 -5.14 -7.06
CA ALA A 77 -11.26 -6.13 -6.04
C ALA A 77 -10.55 -7.48 -6.25
N GLU A 78 -10.28 -7.85 -7.50
CA GLU A 78 -9.60 -9.11 -7.86
C GLU A 78 -8.11 -9.11 -7.52
N ASN A 79 -7.44 -7.96 -7.60
CA ASN A 79 -6.00 -7.85 -7.37
C ASN A 79 -5.62 -7.21 -6.01
N ALA A 80 -6.57 -6.61 -5.28
CA ALA A 80 -6.30 -5.88 -4.03
C ALA A 80 -5.48 -6.71 -3.01
N GLN A 81 -5.74 -8.01 -2.92
CA GLN A 81 -4.99 -8.90 -2.03
C GLN A 81 -3.52 -9.02 -2.40
N SER A 82 -3.19 -9.24 -3.68
CA SER A 82 -1.79 -9.36 -4.11
C SER A 82 -1.07 -8.01 -3.98
N ARG A 83 -1.76 -6.92 -4.31
CA ARG A 83 -1.26 -5.55 -4.17
C ARG A 83 -0.97 -5.18 -2.71
N PHE A 84 -1.77 -5.69 -1.77
CA PHE A 84 -1.48 -5.55 -0.34
C PHE A 84 -0.21 -6.29 0.09
N VAL A 85 0.01 -7.51 -0.42
CA VAL A 85 1.22 -8.27 -0.15
C VAL A 85 2.45 -7.54 -0.70
N GLU A 86 2.36 -6.96 -1.89
CA GLU A 86 3.42 -6.14 -2.48
C GLU A 86 3.77 -4.95 -1.59
N VAL A 87 2.78 -4.17 -1.14
CA VAL A 87 3.03 -3.04 -0.22
C VAL A 87 3.63 -3.52 1.10
N CYS A 88 3.17 -4.65 1.64
CA CYS A 88 3.76 -5.22 2.86
C CYS A 88 5.24 -5.60 2.69
N SER A 89 5.63 -6.09 1.51
CA SER A 89 7.01 -6.52 1.22
C SER A 89 8.05 -5.40 1.22
N ILE A 90 7.60 -4.15 1.03
CA ILE A 90 8.47 -2.96 0.99
C ILE A 90 8.51 -2.19 2.32
N LEU A 91 7.71 -2.62 3.31
CA LEU A 91 7.73 -2.05 4.65
C LEU A 91 9.08 -2.37 5.33
N PRO A 92 9.58 -1.46 6.19
CA PRO A 92 10.77 -1.71 7.00
C PRO A 92 10.57 -2.83 8.03
#